data_AF-A0A1J5F6U2-F1
#
_entry.id   AF-A0A1J5F6U2-F1
#
_cell.length_a   1.000
_cell.length_b   1.000
_cell.length_c   1.000
_cell.angle_alpha   90.00
_cell.angle_beta   90.00
_cell.angle_gamma   90.00
#
_symmetry.space_group_name_H-M   'P 1'
#
loop_
_entity.id
_entity.type
_entity.pdbx_description
1 polymer ?
#
loop_
_entity_poly.entity_id
_entity_poly.type
_entity_poly.pdbx_seq_one_letter_code
_entity_poly.pdbx_strand_id
1 'polypeptide(L)'
;MKNFLLTCSFLFLISISIFPQEPDVICPVVQVDKSAEYAQVGGIFKPSQNAPGEFLRVLIVFAEFEDDTNEYTTWDYGELPFYANSILDASPSSTYTPFTLSDYWKTMSMGNFDIIGDIYPEVIRINSEAYYRTNGKYFQDCNLEVLNRIDDGTIDFRQYDNWRFNSATGAFESNEGDGDRILDMMYIIYRNPINDNLWFTTTWYDDFTAIAILGDDMDYTTMDNIKIGGHYIGHNASGITVRQGASYSSYPDFMTKVLSHELGHYLFGSDHTTFGGIMGNNSAGHTGTLSGYERERLGYVSYTVAYQNNFTTVLGDYVTEGDVLQIPIPSTNDYFLVENHQRLNRYDQIARGGPIQGLLIQIPHMGKEFMYG
;
A
#
# COMPACT_ATOMS: atom_id res chain seq x y z
N MET A 1 -40.84 34.14 52.13
CA MET A 1 -41.69 33.49 51.12
C MET A 1 -41.31 34.10 49.77
N LYS A 2 -40.78 33.43 48.75
CA LYS A 2 -40.76 32.02 48.38
C LYS A 2 -39.40 31.71 47.73
N ASN A 3 -38.92 30.49 47.96
CA ASN A 3 -37.72 29.89 47.42
C ASN A 3 -37.78 29.80 45.89
N PHE A 4 -36.71 30.17 45.20
CA PHE A 4 -36.45 29.74 43.83
C PHE A 4 -34.99 29.25 43.77
N LEU A 5 -34.79 28.00 44.22
CA LEU A 5 -33.56 27.25 43.98
C LEU A 5 -33.55 26.88 42.50
N LEU A 6 -32.79 27.63 41.70
CA LEU A 6 -32.50 27.32 40.32
C LEU A 6 -31.44 26.20 40.30
N THR A 7 -31.90 24.96 40.21
CA THR A 7 -31.03 23.79 40.08
C THR A 7 -30.71 23.61 38.60
N CYS A 8 -29.74 24.38 38.07
CA CYS A 8 -29.17 24.12 36.75
C CYS A 8 -28.29 22.86 36.84
N SER A 9 -28.90 21.69 36.66
CA SER A 9 -28.18 20.45 36.38
C SER A 9 -27.60 20.56 34.98
N PHE A 10 -26.36 21.02 34.88
CA PHE A 10 -25.54 20.92 33.68
C PHE A 10 -25.18 19.45 33.49
N LEU A 11 -26.07 18.68 32.84
CA LEU A 11 -25.71 17.38 32.28
C LEU A 11 -24.72 17.64 31.15
N PHE A 12 -23.43 17.59 31.47
CA PHE A 12 -22.41 17.30 30.47
C PHE A 12 -22.68 15.89 29.95
N LEU A 13 -23.47 15.80 28.89
CA LEU A 13 -23.49 14.63 28.02
C LEU A 13 -22.10 14.56 27.39
N ILE A 14 -21.19 13.88 28.06
CA ILE A 14 -19.96 13.39 27.44
C ILE A 14 -20.45 12.40 26.38
N SER A 15 -20.60 12.87 25.15
CA SER A 15 -20.69 12.01 23.99
C SER A 15 -19.35 11.30 23.91
N ILE A 16 -19.26 10.13 24.53
CA ILE A 16 -18.20 9.17 24.23
C ILE A 16 -18.49 8.76 22.79
N SER A 17 -17.86 9.45 21.85
CA SER A 17 -17.78 8.98 20.47
C SER A 17 -16.97 7.70 20.51
N ILE A 18 -17.68 6.57 20.63
CA ILE A 18 -17.11 5.27 20.33
C ILE A 18 -16.92 5.30 18.82
N PHE A 19 -15.73 5.73 18.39
CA PHE A 19 -15.35 5.56 17.00
C PHE A 19 -15.32 4.05 16.75
N PRO A 20 -16.01 3.56 15.70
CA PRO A 20 -15.89 2.16 15.32
C PRO A 20 -14.41 1.84 15.11
N GLN A 21 -13.98 0.68 15.61
CA GLN A 21 -12.66 0.16 15.30
C GLN A 21 -12.64 -0.14 13.80
N GLU A 22 -11.66 0.40 13.08
CA GLU A 22 -11.45 0.02 11.68
C GLU A 22 -11.14 -1.48 11.64
N PRO A 23 -11.64 -2.23 10.65
CA PRO A 23 -11.36 -3.66 10.55
C PRO A 23 -9.86 -3.87 10.39
N ASP A 24 -9.33 -4.92 11.01
CA ASP A 24 -7.94 -5.31 10.77
C ASP A 24 -7.77 -5.69 9.30
N VAL A 25 -6.76 -5.11 8.65
CA VAL A 25 -6.37 -5.51 7.30
C VAL A 25 -5.53 -6.77 7.42
N ILE A 26 -5.99 -7.83 6.76
CA ILE A 26 -5.24 -9.08 6.69
C ILE A 26 -4.47 -9.07 5.38
N CYS A 27 -3.14 -9.01 5.48
CA CYS A 27 -2.23 -9.22 4.37
C CYS A 27 -1.38 -10.47 4.68
N PRO A 28 -1.40 -11.51 3.83
CA PRO A 28 -0.64 -12.72 4.05
C PRO A 28 0.82 -12.51 3.65
N VAL A 29 1.75 -13.12 4.39
CA VAL A 29 3.17 -13.12 4.01
C VAL A 29 3.33 -13.92 2.71
N VAL A 30 3.74 -13.24 1.64
CA VAL A 30 4.06 -13.90 0.38
C VAL A 30 5.45 -14.55 0.49
N GLN A 31 5.73 -15.63 -0.23
CA GLN A 31 7.10 -16.17 -0.30
C GLN A 31 7.91 -15.37 -1.33
N VAL A 32 9.14 -14.95 -1.00
CA VAL A 32 10.12 -14.40 -1.96
C VAL A 32 11.24 -15.38 -2.19
N ASP A 33 11.86 -15.33 -3.37
CA ASP A 33 13.18 -15.93 -3.60
C ASP A 33 14.26 -15.13 -2.84
N LYS A 34 14.67 -15.61 -1.66
CA LYS A 34 15.44 -14.85 -0.64
C LYS A 34 16.93 -14.60 -0.97
N SER A 35 17.35 -14.52 -2.23
CA SER A 35 18.77 -14.31 -2.56
C SER A 35 19.14 -12.82 -2.73
N ALA A 36 20.12 -12.34 -1.94
CA ALA A 36 20.87 -11.08 -2.07
C ALA A 36 20.17 -9.70 -2.01
N GLU A 37 18.84 -9.60 -2.04
CA GLU A 37 18.13 -8.32 -2.24
C GLU A 37 18.06 -7.37 -1.02
N TYR A 38 18.37 -7.84 0.19
CA TYR A 38 18.21 -7.02 1.40
C TYR A 38 19.33 -5.99 1.63
N ALA A 39 20.34 -5.84 0.77
CA ALA A 39 21.41 -4.85 0.95
C ALA A 39 21.25 -3.57 0.13
N GLN A 40 20.28 -3.51 -0.79
CA GLN A 40 20.11 -2.37 -1.68
C GLN A 40 19.33 -1.21 -1.05
N VAL A 41 19.69 0.01 -1.47
CA VAL A 41 18.90 1.23 -1.26
C VAL A 41 18.05 1.43 -2.51
N GLY A 42 16.77 1.71 -2.32
CA GLY A 42 15.75 1.75 -3.37
C GLY A 42 14.76 0.60 -3.25
N GLY A 43 13.73 0.62 -4.09
CA GLY A 43 12.74 -0.44 -4.16
C GLY A 43 13.32 -1.73 -4.70
N ILE A 44 12.93 -2.86 -4.10
CA ILE A 44 13.51 -4.16 -4.43
C ILE A 44 13.08 -4.67 -5.81
N PHE A 45 11.77 -4.60 -6.09
CA PHE A 45 11.15 -5.18 -7.28
C PHE A 45 10.50 -4.16 -8.19
N LYS A 46 10.42 -2.91 -7.75
CA LYS A 46 9.87 -1.79 -8.51
C LYS A 46 10.68 -0.52 -8.23
N PRO A 47 10.68 0.47 -9.15
CA PRO A 47 11.28 1.76 -8.88
C PRO A 47 10.66 2.37 -7.62
N SER A 48 11.48 3.00 -6.80
CA SER A 48 11.05 3.81 -5.65
C SER A 48 11.40 5.28 -5.82
N GLN A 49 12.09 5.66 -6.89
CA GLN A 49 12.50 7.03 -7.18
C GLN A 49 12.43 7.24 -8.67
N ASN A 50 12.31 8.49 -9.10
CA ASN A 50 12.28 8.83 -10.51
C ASN A 50 13.02 10.15 -10.77
N ALA A 51 13.55 10.31 -11.98
CA ALA A 51 14.08 11.59 -12.43
C ALA A 51 12.91 12.53 -12.79
N PRO A 52 13.13 13.85 -12.88
CA PRO A 52 12.10 14.79 -13.31
C PRO A 52 11.49 14.40 -14.66
N GLY A 53 10.18 14.13 -14.68
CA GLY A 53 9.44 13.72 -15.88
C GLY A 53 9.22 12.21 -16.01
N GLU A 54 9.87 11.40 -15.18
CA GLU A 54 9.63 9.96 -15.08
C GLU A 54 8.58 9.66 -13.99
N PHE A 55 7.87 8.54 -14.10
CA PHE A 55 6.82 8.12 -13.15
C PHE A 55 6.57 6.62 -13.24
N LEU A 56 6.04 6.02 -12.17
CA LEU A 56 5.44 4.70 -12.23
C LEU A 56 3.98 4.87 -12.68
N ARG A 57 3.64 4.42 -13.89
CA ARG A 57 2.26 4.46 -14.39
C ARG A 57 1.54 3.15 -14.05
N VAL A 58 0.38 3.23 -13.43
CA VAL A 58 -0.39 2.07 -12.99
C VAL A 58 -1.78 2.03 -13.63
N LEU A 59 -2.33 0.83 -13.79
CA LEU A 59 -3.73 0.63 -14.20
C LEU A 59 -4.55 0.12 -13.01
N ILE A 60 -5.68 0.75 -12.71
CA ILE A 60 -6.62 0.26 -11.69
C ILE A 60 -7.89 -0.25 -12.39
N VAL A 61 -8.25 -1.50 -12.12
CA VAL A 61 -9.42 -2.18 -12.68
C VAL A 61 -10.33 -2.59 -11.53
N PHE A 62 -11.60 -2.22 -11.64
CA PHE A 62 -12.63 -2.62 -10.69
C PHE A 62 -13.40 -3.81 -11.23
N ALA A 63 -13.68 -4.81 -10.39
CA ALA A 63 -14.36 -6.03 -10.79
C ALA A 63 -15.48 -6.42 -9.81
N GLU A 64 -16.50 -7.09 -10.33
CA GLU A 64 -17.63 -7.62 -9.55
C GLU A 64 -18.10 -8.98 -10.09
N PHE A 65 -18.75 -9.77 -9.25
CA PHE A 65 -19.31 -11.07 -9.64
C PHE A 65 -20.74 -10.91 -10.17
N GLU A 66 -21.14 -11.73 -11.14
CA GLU A 66 -22.50 -11.75 -11.70
C GLU A 66 -23.61 -11.97 -10.65
N ASP A 67 -23.30 -12.63 -9.54
CA ASP A 67 -24.23 -12.95 -8.46
C ASP A 67 -24.00 -12.13 -7.18
N ASP A 68 -23.23 -11.03 -7.23
CA ASP A 68 -23.10 -10.13 -6.07
C ASP A 68 -24.40 -9.37 -5.83
N THR A 69 -25.18 -9.85 -4.86
CA THR A 69 -26.45 -9.22 -4.46
C THR A 69 -26.32 -8.26 -3.28
N ASN A 70 -25.10 -7.99 -2.80
CA ASN A 70 -24.92 -7.15 -1.62
C ASN A 70 -25.07 -5.67 -1.93
N GLU A 71 -25.63 -4.94 -0.98
CA GLU A 71 -25.74 -3.48 -1.02
C GLU A 71 -24.59 -2.86 -0.21
N TYR A 72 -23.87 -1.93 -0.84
CA TYR A 72 -22.81 -1.16 -0.19
C TYR A 72 -23.08 0.31 -0.41
N THR A 73 -22.82 1.14 0.60
CA THR A 73 -22.98 2.60 0.48
C THR A 73 -21.91 3.25 -0.39
N THR A 74 -20.84 2.49 -0.70
CA THR A 74 -19.63 3.03 -1.34
C THR A 74 -19.46 2.61 -2.79
N TRP A 75 -20.17 1.56 -3.19
CA TRP A 75 -20.02 0.94 -4.48
C TRP A 75 -21.32 0.26 -4.86
N ASP A 76 -22.11 0.89 -5.73
CA ASP A 76 -23.34 0.32 -6.28
C ASP A 76 -23.04 -0.76 -7.32
N TYR A 77 -23.88 -1.78 -7.38
CA TYR A 77 -23.69 -2.92 -8.30
C TYR A 77 -23.80 -2.46 -9.76
N GLY A 78 -22.83 -2.85 -10.58
CA GLY A 78 -22.75 -2.48 -12.00
C GLY A 78 -22.20 -1.09 -12.28
N GLU A 79 -21.73 -0.38 -11.25
CA GLU A 79 -21.08 0.93 -11.39
C GLU A 79 -19.65 0.88 -10.84
N LEU A 80 -18.84 1.90 -11.17
CA LEU A 80 -17.58 2.12 -10.46
C LEU A 80 -17.87 2.60 -9.03
N PRO A 81 -17.02 2.30 -8.04
CA PRO A 81 -17.17 2.86 -6.71
C PRO A 81 -17.09 4.39 -6.75
N PHE A 82 -17.79 5.10 -5.84
CA PHE A 82 -17.81 6.57 -5.86
C PHE A 82 -16.40 7.19 -5.74
N TYR A 83 -15.48 6.46 -5.13
CA TYR A 83 -14.11 6.89 -4.85
C TYR A 83 -13.13 6.50 -5.96
N ALA A 84 -13.55 5.81 -7.04
CA ALA A 84 -12.66 5.28 -8.08
C ALA A 84 -11.71 6.36 -8.63
N ASN A 85 -12.26 7.53 -8.99
CA ASN A 85 -11.51 8.66 -9.53
C ASN A 85 -10.79 9.50 -8.45
N SER A 86 -10.78 9.04 -7.20
CA SER A 86 -10.12 9.70 -6.06
C SER A 86 -8.98 8.85 -5.47
N ILE A 87 -8.60 7.76 -6.13
CA ILE A 87 -7.49 6.88 -5.70
C ILE A 87 -6.17 7.28 -6.37
N LEU A 88 -6.21 7.84 -7.58
CA LEU A 88 -5.02 8.03 -8.40
C LEU A 88 -5.18 9.28 -9.26
N ASP A 89 -4.13 10.10 -9.36
CA ASP A 89 -4.09 11.21 -10.31
C ASP A 89 -3.55 10.72 -11.67
N ALA A 90 -4.17 11.18 -12.75
CA ALA A 90 -3.88 10.68 -14.10
C ALA A 90 -2.64 11.30 -14.77
N SER A 91 -2.03 12.31 -14.17
CA SER A 91 -0.92 13.03 -14.78
C SER A 91 0.04 13.56 -13.72
N PRO A 92 1.36 13.66 -14.03
CA PRO A 92 2.32 14.16 -13.08
C PRO A 92 2.00 15.58 -12.64
N SER A 93 2.17 15.85 -11.34
CA SER A 93 1.91 17.17 -10.76
C SER A 93 2.92 17.49 -9.67
N SER A 94 3.19 18.78 -9.47
CA SER A 94 3.91 19.24 -8.28
C SER A 94 3.05 19.16 -7.01
N THR A 95 1.74 19.00 -7.15
CA THR A 95 0.80 18.81 -6.03
C THR A 95 -0.34 17.90 -6.49
N TYR A 96 -0.48 16.75 -5.85
CA TYR A 96 -1.51 15.76 -6.17
C TYR A 96 -2.78 15.97 -5.36
N THR A 97 -3.83 15.30 -5.78
CA THR A 97 -5.10 15.31 -5.06
C THR A 97 -4.90 14.61 -3.70
N PRO A 98 -5.29 15.25 -2.58
CA PRO A 98 -5.25 14.63 -1.26
C PRO A 98 -5.73 13.17 -1.22
N PHE A 99 -4.98 12.34 -0.49
CA PHE A 99 -5.33 10.94 -0.23
C PHE A 99 -5.35 10.04 -1.47
N THR A 100 -4.78 10.45 -2.61
CA THR A 100 -4.47 9.54 -3.72
C THR A 100 -3.16 8.80 -3.46
N LEU A 101 -2.93 7.68 -4.17
CA LEU A 101 -1.63 7.02 -4.25
C LEU A 101 -0.54 7.99 -4.71
N SER A 102 -0.88 8.87 -5.66
CA SER A 102 0.02 9.91 -6.17
C SER A 102 0.47 10.86 -5.05
N ASP A 103 -0.47 11.39 -4.27
CA ASP A 103 -0.18 12.27 -3.12
C ASP A 103 0.60 11.54 -2.03
N TYR A 104 0.22 10.29 -1.72
CA TYR A 104 0.88 9.48 -0.72
C TYR A 104 2.37 9.29 -1.02
N TRP A 105 2.69 8.72 -2.20
CA TRP A 105 4.06 8.37 -2.54
C TRP A 105 4.92 9.59 -2.82
N LYS A 106 4.34 10.67 -3.36
CA LYS A 106 5.04 11.96 -3.49
C LYS A 106 5.39 12.54 -2.13
N THR A 107 4.47 12.48 -1.17
CA THR A 107 4.71 12.96 0.19
C THR A 107 5.80 12.14 0.88
N MET A 108 5.66 10.81 0.90
CA MET A 108 6.59 9.93 1.61
C MET A 108 8.00 9.98 1.02
N SER A 109 8.12 10.19 -0.29
CA SER A 109 9.40 10.31 -0.99
C SER A 109 10.06 11.69 -0.95
N MET A 110 9.49 12.66 -0.21
CA MET A 110 9.93 14.07 -0.25
C MET A 110 9.93 14.67 -1.67
N GLY A 111 9.00 14.22 -2.51
CA GLY A 111 8.90 14.69 -3.89
C GLY A 111 9.70 13.88 -4.91
N ASN A 112 10.42 12.83 -4.51
CA ASN A 112 11.33 12.07 -5.39
C ASN A 112 10.67 10.87 -6.10
N PHE A 113 9.38 10.63 -5.87
CA PHE A 113 8.66 9.54 -6.50
C PHE A 113 7.23 9.95 -6.87
N ASP A 114 6.87 9.69 -8.12
CA ASP A 114 5.57 9.96 -8.71
C ASP A 114 4.95 8.64 -9.16
N ILE A 115 3.74 8.40 -8.68
CA ILE A 115 2.86 7.35 -9.17
C ILE A 115 1.66 8.03 -9.82
N ILE A 116 1.36 7.68 -11.06
CA ILE A 116 0.20 8.19 -11.78
C ILE A 116 -0.49 7.02 -12.47
N GLY A 117 -1.61 7.28 -13.15
CA GLY A 117 -2.12 6.33 -14.12
C GLY A 117 -3.61 6.40 -14.29
N ASP A 118 -4.21 5.29 -14.69
CA ASP A 118 -5.56 5.29 -15.23
C ASP A 118 -6.49 4.39 -14.44
N ILE A 119 -7.74 4.82 -14.34
CA ILE A 119 -8.85 3.99 -13.90
C ILE A 119 -9.50 3.42 -15.14
N TYR A 120 -9.64 2.09 -15.23
CA TYR A 120 -10.43 1.49 -16.30
C TYR A 120 -11.89 1.98 -16.20
N PRO A 121 -12.50 2.47 -17.29
CA PRO A 121 -13.71 3.29 -17.21
C PRO A 121 -14.98 2.52 -16.83
N GLU A 122 -14.95 1.19 -16.83
CA GLU A 122 -16.09 0.33 -16.53
C GLU A 122 -15.78 -0.64 -15.39
N VAL A 123 -16.79 -1.09 -14.66
CA VAL A 123 -16.63 -2.22 -13.76
C VAL A 123 -16.67 -3.52 -14.56
N ILE A 124 -15.68 -4.40 -14.36
CA ILE A 124 -15.61 -5.69 -15.02
C ILE A 124 -16.45 -6.70 -14.26
N ARG A 125 -17.61 -7.02 -14.82
CA ARG A 125 -18.44 -8.11 -14.32
C ARG A 125 -17.85 -9.44 -14.77
N ILE A 126 -17.57 -10.37 -13.87
CA ILE A 126 -17.08 -11.73 -14.15
C ILE A 126 -18.10 -12.79 -13.75
N ASN A 127 -17.86 -14.06 -14.12
CA ASN A 127 -18.68 -15.20 -13.71
C ASN A 127 -19.06 -15.18 -12.21
N SER A 128 -20.14 -15.86 -11.85
CA SER A 128 -20.61 -15.93 -10.46
C SER A 128 -19.58 -16.54 -9.49
N GLU A 129 -19.64 -16.15 -8.21
CA GLU A 129 -18.86 -16.79 -7.15
C GLU A 129 -19.13 -18.30 -7.11
N ALA A 130 -20.40 -18.69 -7.29
CA ALA A 130 -20.80 -20.09 -7.36
C ALA A 130 -20.08 -20.86 -8.50
N TYR A 131 -19.87 -20.24 -9.65
CA TYR A 131 -19.11 -20.84 -10.75
C TYR A 131 -17.66 -21.13 -10.34
N TYR A 132 -16.95 -20.15 -9.78
CA TYR A 132 -15.56 -20.35 -9.37
C TYR A 132 -15.43 -21.43 -8.29
N ARG A 133 -16.27 -21.35 -7.24
CA ARG A 133 -16.33 -22.32 -6.15
C ARG A 133 -16.54 -23.75 -6.61
N THR A 134 -17.53 -23.97 -7.47
CA THR A 134 -17.89 -25.31 -7.94
C THR A 134 -16.86 -25.91 -8.88
N ASN A 135 -16.03 -25.08 -9.52
CA ASN A 135 -14.98 -25.51 -10.43
C ASN A 135 -13.59 -25.55 -9.77
N GLY A 136 -13.48 -25.31 -8.46
CA GLY A 136 -12.19 -25.30 -7.75
C GLY A 136 -11.25 -24.21 -8.26
N LYS A 137 -11.82 -23.04 -8.60
CA LYS A 137 -11.12 -21.87 -9.10
C LYS A 137 -11.04 -20.79 -8.01
N TYR A 138 -9.99 -20.00 -8.04
CA TYR A 138 -9.63 -19.05 -6.99
C TYR A 138 -9.38 -17.65 -7.57
N PHE A 139 -8.87 -16.71 -6.76
CA PHE A 139 -8.65 -15.32 -7.20
C PHE A 139 -7.79 -15.19 -8.45
N GLN A 140 -6.81 -16.08 -8.68
CA GLN A 140 -6.02 -16.08 -9.91
C GLN A 140 -6.86 -16.33 -11.18
N ASP A 141 -7.85 -17.22 -11.09
CA ASP A 141 -8.77 -17.49 -12.19
C ASP A 141 -9.70 -16.29 -12.43
N CYS A 142 -10.16 -15.66 -11.35
CA CYS A 142 -10.95 -14.43 -11.42
C CYS A 142 -10.15 -13.32 -12.11
N ASN A 143 -8.89 -13.12 -11.69
CA ASN A 143 -8.00 -12.11 -12.27
C ASN A 143 -7.70 -12.40 -13.74
N LEU A 144 -7.50 -13.66 -14.10
CA LEU A 144 -7.34 -14.06 -15.50
C LEU A 144 -8.59 -13.73 -16.33
N GLU A 145 -9.80 -13.95 -15.80
CA GLU A 145 -11.03 -13.55 -16.50
C GLU A 145 -11.13 -12.02 -16.64
N VAL A 146 -10.77 -11.25 -15.60
CA VAL A 146 -10.72 -9.78 -15.68
C VAL A 146 -9.77 -9.34 -16.79
N LEU A 147 -8.54 -9.89 -16.84
CA LEU A 147 -7.56 -9.58 -17.88
C LEU A 147 -8.09 -9.88 -19.29
N ASN A 148 -8.69 -11.07 -19.49
CA ASN A 148 -9.28 -11.43 -20.78
C ASN A 148 -10.42 -10.48 -21.22
N ARG A 149 -11.12 -9.83 -20.27
CA ARG A 149 -12.21 -8.89 -20.59
C ARG A 149 -11.70 -7.49 -20.93
N ILE A 150 -10.60 -7.04 -20.32
CA ILE A 150 -10.03 -5.70 -20.58
C ILE A 150 -9.05 -5.69 -21.75
N ASP A 151 -8.47 -6.83 -22.10
CA ASP A 151 -7.56 -7.01 -23.23
C ASP A 151 -8.34 -7.30 -24.53
N ASP A 152 -9.25 -6.39 -24.85
CA ASP A 152 -10.13 -6.45 -26.02
C ASP A 152 -9.64 -5.58 -27.19
N GLY A 153 -8.44 -5.01 -27.05
CA GLY A 153 -7.82 -4.06 -27.99
C GLY A 153 -8.18 -2.59 -27.75
N THR A 154 -8.94 -2.27 -26.69
CA THR A 154 -9.23 -0.87 -26.31
C THR A 154 -8.14 -0.26 -25.42
N ILE A 155 -7.47 -1.08 -24.60
CA ILE A 155 -6.32 -0.67 -23.80
C ILE A 155 -5.03 -0.92 -24.59
N ASP A 156 -4.16 0.08 -24.61
CA ASP A 156 -2.76 -0.07 -25.01
C ASP A 156 -1.92 -0.31 -23.76
N PHE A 157 -1.60 -1.57 -23.46
CA PHE A 157 -0.83 -1.93 -22.26
C PHE A 157 0.62 -1.47 -22.33
N ARG A 158 1.16 -1.19 -23.52
CA ARG A 158 2.51 -0.63 -23.68
C ARG A 158 2.71 0.66 -22.88
N GLN A 159 1.65 1.45 -22.66
CA GLN A 159 1.76 2.69 -21.87
C GLN A 159 2.09 2.47 -20.38
N TYR A 160 1.96 1.23 -19.90
CA TYR A 160 2.26 0.83 -18.52
C TYR A 160 3.53 -0.03 -18.43
N ASP A 161 4.33 -0.11 -19.50
CA ASP A 161 5.65 -0.75 -19.56
C ASP A 161 6.70 0.36 -19.75
N ASN A 162 6.98 1.08 -18.67
CA ASN A 162 7.85 2.25 -18.66
C ASN A 162 9.17 2.01 -17.94
N TRP A 163 9.33 0.89 -17.25
CA TRP A 163 10.53 0.58 -16.49
C TRP A 163 11.11 -0.76 -16.92
N ARG A 164 12.43 -0.87 -16.85
CA ARG A 164 13.14 -2.13 -17.00
C ARG A 164 14.09 -2.37 -15.85
N PHE A 165 14.21 -3.61 -15.41
CA PHE A 165 15.22 -3.98 -14.43
C PHE A 165 16.56 -4.32 -15.09
N ASN A 166 17.60 -3.55 -14.79
CA ASN A 166 18.95 -3.83 -15.24
C ASN A 166 19.68 -4.72 -14.22
N SER A 167 19.68 -6.03 -14.47
CA SER A 167 20.34 -7.02 -13.60
C SER A 167 21.85 -6.84 -13.45
N ALA A 168 22.52 -6.13 -14.35
CA ALA A 168 23.95 -5.85 -14.25
C ALA A 168 24.26 -4.74 -13.23
N THR A 169 23.34 -3.82 -13.02
CA THR A 169 23.47 -2.70 -12.07
C THR A 169 22.61 -2.87 -10.82
N GLY A 170 21.61 -3.75 -10.86
CA GLY A 170 20.59 -3.89 -9.81
C GLY A 170 19.67 -2.68 -9.72
N ALA A 171 19.45 -1.95 -10.82
CA ALA A 171 18.68 -0.72 -10.83
C ALA A 171 17.55 -0.73 -11.87
N PHE A 172 16.49 0.01 -11.59
CA PHE A 172 15.41 0.28 -12.54
C PHE A 172 15.76 1.46 -13.44
N GLU A 173 15.57 1.29 -14.74
CA GLU A 173 15.79 2.31 -15.76
C GLU A 173 14.47 2.65 -16.43
N SER A 174 14.12 3.93 -16.52
CA SER A 174 12.91 4.35 -17.22
C SER A 174 13.14 4.38 -18.74
N ASN A 175 12.16 3.87 -19.48
CA ASN A 175 12.01 4.01 -20.91
C ASN A 175 10.51 3.99 -21.25
N GLU A 176 9.88 5.17 -21.24
CA GLU A 176 8.43 5.30 -21.40
C GLU A 176 7.91 4.59 -22.66
N GLY A 177 6.98 3.65 -22.48
CA GLY A 177 6.37 2.86 -23.54
C GLY A 177 7.23 1.76 -24.16
N ASP A 178 8.45 1.52 -23.66
CA ASP A 178 9.40 0.53 -24.17
C ASP A 178 10.35 0.04 -23.07
N GLY A 179 9.80 -0.30 -21.89
CA GLY A 179 10.55 -0.84 -20.76
C GLY A 179 11.19 -2.20 -21.06
N ASP A 180 10.64 -3.27 -20.49
CA ASP A 180 11.11 -4.65 -20.67
C ASP A 180 10.05 -5.61 -21.20
N ARG A 181 8.94 -5.07 -21.75
CA ARG A 181 7.77 -5.83 -22.21
C ARG A 181 7.01 -6.49 -21.07
N ILE A 182 7.13 -5.95 -19.86
CA ILE A 182 6.40 -6.39 -18.69
C ILE A 182 5.63 -5.21 -18.15
N LEU A 183 4.37 -5.45 -17.79
CA LEU A 183 3.55 -4.44 -17.15
C LEU A 183 4.18 -4.03 -15.82
N ASP A 184 4.40 -2.73 -15.63
CA ASP A 184 5.05 -2.20 -14.43
C ASP A 184 4.23 -2.52 -13.18
N MET A 185 2.95 -2.16 -13.18
CA MET A 185 2.02 -2.38 -12.05
C MET A 185 0.55 -2.22 -12.46
N MET A 186 -0.32 -3.05 -11.90
CA MET A 186 -1.77 -2.88 -11.91
C MET A 186 -2.43 -3.30 -10.60
N TYR A 187 -3.65 -2.84 -10.40
CA TYR A 187 -4.49 -3.20 -9.27
C TYR A 187 -5.80 -3.77 -9.80
N ILE A 188 -6.17 -4.97 -9.37
CA ILE A 188 -7.51 -5.53 -9.59
C ILE A 188 -8.24 -5.48 -8.26
N ILE A 189 -9.28 -4.64 -8.19
CA ILE A 189 -10.05 -4.37 -6.98
C ILE A 189 -11.43 -4.99 -7.16
N TYR A 190 -11.74 -6.01 -6.38
CA TYR A 190 -13.07 -6.62 -6.34
C TYR A 190 -13.99 -5.84 -5.40
N ARG A 191 -15.29 -5.85 -5.71
CA ARG A 191 -16.33 -5.27 -4.86
C ARG A 191 -16.28 -5.86 -3.45
N ASN A 192 -16.74 -7.10 -3.26
CA ASN A 192 -16.55 -7.84 -2.00
C ASN A 192 -17.04 -9.30 -2.14
N PRO A 193 -16.25 -10.24 -2.70
CA PRO A 193 -16.65 -11.63 -2.77
C PRO A 193 -16.95 -12.20 -1.38
N ILE A 194 -17.97 -13.04 -1.28
CA ILE A 194 -18.39 -13.66 -0.02
C ILE A 194 -17.27 -14.56 0.48
N ASN A 195 -16.73 -14.28 1.66
CA ASN A 195 -15.69 -15.11 2.24
C ASN A 195 -16.24 -16.34 3.00
N ASP A 196 -16.86 -17.27 2.28
CA ASP A 196 -17.32 -18.55 2.84
C ASP A 196 -16.33 -19.68 2.47
N ASN A 197 -15.62 -20.21 3.48
CA ASN A 197 -14.65 -21.30 3.35
C ASN A 197 -13.40 -21.00 2.50
N LEU A 198 -12.86 -19.78 2.55
CA LEU A 198 -11.60 -19.41 1.88
C LEU A 198 -11.59 -19.71 0.38
N TRP A 199 -12.76 -19.78 -0.25
CA TRP A 199 -12.84 -20.21 -1.65
C TRP A 199 -12.14 -19.23 -2.58
N PHE A 200 -12.08 -17.95 -2.24
CA PHE A 200 -11.41 -16.94 -3.04
C PHE A 200 -9.89 -17.02 -2.88
N THR A 201 -9.41 -17.28 -1.66
CA THR A 201 -7.99 -17.18 -1.29
C THR A 201 -7.23 -18.51 -1.38
N THR A 202 -7.89 -19.65 -1.58
CA THR A 202 -7.31 -21.01 -1.47
C THR A 202 -6.99 -21.41 -0.02
N THR A 203 -6.57 -22.67 0.19
CA THR A 203 -6.04 -23.13 1.49
C THR A 203 -4.61 -22.69 1.78
N TRP A 204 -3.91 -22.12 0.80
CA TRP A 204 -2.50 -21.73 0.90
C TRP A 204 -2.32 -20.28 1.36
N TYR A 205 -3.35 -19.44 1.18
CA TYR A 205 -3.37 -18.08 1.67
C TYR A 205 -4.41 -17.92 2.76
N ASP A 206 -4.03 -17.16 3.78
CA ASP A 206 -4.99 -16.67 4.77
C ASP A 206 -6.04 -15.77 4.11
N ASP A 207 -7.12 -15.57 4.85
CA ASP A 207 -8.21 -14.69 4.49
C ASP A 207 -7.72 -13.23 4.29
N PHE A 208 -7.47 -12.78 3.06
CA PHE A 208 -6.85 -11.46 2.83
C PHE A 208 -7.82 -10.35 2.43
N THR A 209 -7.52 -9.13 2.86
CA THR A 209 -8.16 -7.90 2.34
C THR A 209 -7.56 -7.53 0.99
N ALA A 210 -6.23 -7.53 0.91
CA ALA A 210 -5.47 -7.36 -0.30
C ALA A 210 -4.20 -8.23 -0.26
N ILE A 211 -3.59 -8.44 -1.41
CA ILE A 211 -2.35 -9.19 -1.55
C ILE A 211 -1.53 -8.67 -2.74
N ALA A 212 -0.22 -8.57 -2.56
CA ALA A 212 0.72 -8.06 -3.55
C ALA A 212 1.06 -9.03 -4.71
N ILE A 213 0.08 -9.80 -5.18
CA ILE A 213 0.18 -10.68 -6.36
C ILE A 213 -1.16 -10.73 -7.12
N LEU A 214 -1.13 -11.16 -8.38
CA LEU A 214 -2.37 -11.46 -9.14
C LEU A 214 -2.72 -12.95 -9.10
N GLY A 215 -1.80 -13.85 -8.76
CA GLY A 215 -2.11 -15.27 -8.67
C GLY A 215 -0.89 -16.19 -8.70
N ASP A 216 -0.99 -17.34 -8.04
CA ASP A 216 0.00 -18.42 -8.20
C ASP A 216 0.06 -18.89 -9.66
N ASP A 217 1.26 -18.94 -10.23
CA ASP A 217 1.56 -19.39 -11.59
C ASP A 217 0.72 -18.72 -12.69
N MET A 218 0.28 -17.48 -12.45
CA MET A 218 -0.43 -16.69 -13.42
C MET A 218 0.56 -15.95 -14.32
N ASP A 219 0.58 -16.30 -15.60
CA ASP A 219 1.26 -15.55 -16.66
C ASP A 219 0.23 -15.18 -17.74
N TYR A 220 0.12 -13.90 -18.06
CA TYR A 220 -0.74 -13.38 -19.12
C TYR A 220 0.09 -12.59 -20.13
N THR A 221 -0.28 -12.66 -21.41
CA THR A 221 0.33 -11.83 -22.46
C THR A 221 -0.78 -11.13 -23.21
N THR A 222 -0.74 -9.81 -23.21
CA THR A 222 -1.77 -8.95 -23.80
C THR A 222 -1.72 -9.00 -25.33
N MET A 223 -2.78 -8.50 -25.98
CA MET A 223 -2.86 -8.42 -27.45
C MET A 223 -1.73 -7.59 -28.09
N ASP A 224 -1.16 -6.63 -27.35
CA ASP A 224 -0.03 -5.80 -27.76
C ASP A 224 1.35 -6.33 -27.29
N ASN A 225 1.40 -7.58 -26.83
CA ASN A 225 2.59 -8.33 -26.42
C ASN A 225 3.30 -7.77 -25.18
N ILE A 226 2.53 -7.27 -24.20
CA ILE A 226 3.01 -6.98 -22.85
C ILE A 226 2.72 -8.18 -21.95
N LYS A 227 3.74 -8.63 -21.22
CA LYS A 227 3.59 -9.67 -20.21
C LYS A 227 3.02 -9.06 -18.93
N ILE A 228 2.03 -9.71 -18.32
CA ILE A 228 1.56 -9.41 -16.97
C ILE A 228 1.94 -10.60 -16.10
N GLY A 229 2.92 -10.42 -15.22
CA GLY A 229 3.35 -11.46 -14.29
C GLY A 229 2.48 -11.45 -13.04
N GLY A 230 1.73 -12.51 -12.81
CA GLY A 230 0.87 -12.64 -11.63
C GLY A 230 1.50 -13.37 -10.45
N HIS A 231 2.62 -14.07 -10.68
CA HIS A 231 3.32 -14.94 -9.73
C HIS A 231 3.97 -14.19 -8.55
N TYR A 232 4.72 -14.93 -7.71
CA TYR A 232 5.43 -14.40 -6.54
C TYR A 232 6.14 -13.08 -6.81
N ILE A 233 6.17 -12.23 -5.79
CA ILE A 233 6.74 -10.88 -5.86
C ILE A 233 8.17 -10.95 -6.39
N GLY A 234 8.39 -10.18 -7.46
CA GLY A 234 9.63 -10.16 -8.23
C GLY A 234 9.61 -8.97 -9.19
N HIS A 235 10.74 -8.67 -9.83
CA HIS A 235 10.83 -7.58 -10.80
C HIS A 235 9.87 -7.78 -11.99
N ASN A 236 9.58 -9.04 -12.34
CA ASN A 236 8.64 -9.42 -13.41
C ASN A 236 7.18 -9.56 -12.95
N ALA A 237 6.88 -9.38 -11.66
CA ALA A 237 5.51 -9.41 -11.15
C ALA A 237 4.86 -8.02 -11.34
N SER A 238 3.56 -7.99 -11.60
CA SER A 238 2.90 -6.83 -12.21
C SER A 238 1.63 -6.40 -11.51
N GLY A 239 1.25 -6.94 -10.35
CA GLY A 239 0.00 -6.47 -9.77
C GLY A 239 -0.39 -6.90 -8.37
N ILE A 240 -1.45 -6.26 -7.93
CA ILE A 240 -2.03 -6.33 -6.60
C ILE A 240 -3.50 -6.71 -6.74
N THR A 241 -3.94 -7.67 -5.93
CA THR A 241 -5.35 -8.06 -5.84
C THR A 241 -5.95 -7.51 -4.55
N VAL A 242 -7.01 -6.72 -4.66
CA VAL A 242 -7.81 -6.27 -3.52
C VAL A 242 -9.14 -7.00 -3.54
N ARG A 243 -9.46 -7.69 -2.46
CA ARG A 243 -10.71 -8.43 -2.35
C ARG A 243 -11.87 -7.55 -1.89
N GLN A 244 -11.63 -6.68 -0.91
CA GLN A 244 -12.70 -6.02 -0.16
C GLN A 244 -12.85 -4.54 -0.52
N GLY A 245 -13.04 -4.23 -1.80
CA GLY A 245 -13.15 -2.86 -2.28
C GLY A 245 -14.33 -2.07 -1.72
N ALA A 246 -15.46 -2.71 -1.40
CA ALA A 246 -16.67 -2.01 -0.94
C ALA A 246 -16.84 -1.98 0.59
N SER A 247 -15.96 -2.66 1.34
CA SER A 247 -16.17 -2.96 2.77
C SER A 247 -15.85 -1.83 3.76
N TYR A 248 -15.24 -0.73 3.32
CA TYR A 248 -14.72 0.29 4.23
C TYR A 248 -15.46 1.62 4.07
N SER A 249 -15.69 2.34 5.18
CA SER A 249 -16.43 3.61 5.14
C SER A 249 -15.53 4.85 4.96
N SER A 250 -14.22 4.70 5.14
CA SER A 250 -13.23 5.77 5.26
C SER A 250 -12.43 6.04 3.97
N TYR A 251 -13.09 5.96 2.81
CA TYR A 251 -12.48 6.27 1.51
C TYR A 251 -12.27 7.77 1.29
N PRO A 252 -11.26 8.17 0.47
CA PRO A 252 -10.27 7.31 -0.19
C PRO A 252 -9.08 6.89 0.70
N ASP A 253 -8.92 7.50 1.88
CA ASP A 253 -7.76 7.31 2.77
C ASP A 253 -7.45 5.84 3.10
N PHE A 254 -8.46 5.06 3.49
CA PHE A 254 -8.27 3.65 3.81
C PHE A 254 -7.75 2.85 2.60
N MET A 255 -8.35 3.05 1.43
CA MET A 255 -7.94 2.34 0.23
C MET A 255 -6.52 2.69 -0.15
N THR A 256 -6.16 3.97 -0.12
CA THR A 256 -4.78 4.41 -0.39
C THR A 256 -3.76 3.77 0.56
N LYS A 257 -4.09 3.61 1.85
CA LYS A 257 -3.22 2.89 2.79
C LYS A 257 -3.05 1.42 2.43
N VAL A 258 -4.14 0.73 2.08
CA VAL A 258 -4.06 -0.68 1.65
C VAL A 258 -3.25 -0.82 0.38
N LEU A 259 -3.53 -0.02 -0.65
CA LEU A 259 -2.80 -0.09 -1.93
C LEU A 259 -1.32 0.27 -1.75
N SER A 260 -1.00 1.26 -0.92
CA SER A 260 0.39 1.61 -0.59
C SER A 260 1.10 0.53 0.23
N HIS A 261 0.40 -0.17 1.12
CA HIS A 261 0.96 -1.33 1.83
C HIS A 261 1.34 -2.45 0.86
N GLU A 262 0.41 -2.82 -0.03
CA GLU A 262 0.67 -3.88 -1.01
C GLU A 262 1.76 -3.49 -2.01
N LEU A 263 1.80 -2.24 -2.46
CA LEU A 263 2.93 -1.74 -3.25
C LEU A 263 4.24 -1.77 -2.44
N GLY A 264 4.15 -1.52 -1.13
CA GLY A 264 5.25 -1.65 -0.20
C GLY A 264 5.91 -3.03 -0.26
N HIS A 265 5.17 -4.12 -0.48
CA HIS A 265 5.79 -5.43 -0.66
C HIS A 265 6.70 -5.53 -1.90
N TYR A 266 6.41 -4.77 -2.96
CA TYR A 266 7.32 -4.66 -4.11
C TYR A 266 8.56 -3.82 -3.78
N LEU A 267 8.47 -2.88 -2.84
CA LEU A 267 9.57 -2.00 -2.48
C LEU A 267 10.46 -2.58 -1.36
N PHE A 268 9.89 -3.33 -0.42
CA PHE A 268 10.55 -3.81 0.80
C PHE A 268 10.70 -5.34 0.87
N GLY A 269 10.04 -6.08 -0.03
CA GLY A 269 9.96 -7.54 -0.02
C GLY A 269 8.66 -8.05 0.64
N SER A 270 8.49 -9.37 0.71
CA SER A 270 7.20 -9.95 1.14
C SER A 270 6.94 -9.99 2.64
N ASP A 271 7.95 -9.73 3.46
CA ASP A 271 7.82 -9.84 4.91
C ASP A 271 7.27 -8.53 5.49
N HIS A 272 6.46 -8.65 6.54
CA HIS A 272 6.05 -7.51 7.36
C HIS A 272 7.13 -7.15 8.39
N THR A 273 7.23 -5.87 8.72
CA THR A 273 8.07 -5.39 9.80
C THR A 273 7.38 -5.58 11.15
N THR A 274 8.17 -5.61 12.22
CA THR A 274 7.65 -5.72 13.60
C THR A 274 7.55 -4.36 14.30
N PHE A 275 7.80 -3.27 13.59
CA PHE A 275 7.80 -1.90 14.11
C PHE A 275 6.73 -1.07 13.40
N GLY A 276 6.61 0.21 13.77
CA GLY A 276 5.67 1.12 13.11
C GLY A 276 6.06 1.36 11.66
N GLY A 277 5.13 1.86 10.85
CA GLY A 277 5.36 2.08 9.41
C GLY A 277 4.31 1.35 8.58
N ILE A 278 4.29 1.62 7.26
CA ILE A 278 3.24 1.03 6.43
C ILE A 278 3.41 -0.48 6.29
N MET A 279 4.60 -1.05 6.50
CA MET A 279 4.84 -2.50 6.45
C MET A 279 4.72 -3.23 7.79
N GLY A 280 4.35 -2.54 8.87
CA GLY A 280 4.19 -3.17 10.19
C GLY A 280 3.18 -4.34 10.20
N ASN A 281 3.33 -5.29 11.11
CA ASN A 281 2.31 -6.32 11.29
C ASN A 281 0.97 -5.69 11.68
N ASN A 282 -0.08 -5.99 10.90
CA ASN A 282 -1.40 -5.36 11.00
C ASN A 282 -1.33 -3.83 10.86
N SER A 283 -0.37 -3.27 10.10
CA SER A 283 -0.24 -1.82 9.91
C SER A 283 -1.22 -1.26 8.87
N ALA A 284 -1.65 -2.08 7.91
CA ALA A 284 -2.57 -1.65 6.88
C ALA A 284 -3.89 -1.25 7.57
N GLY A 285 -4.26 0.03 7.41
CA GLY A 285 -5.37 0.67 8.13
C GLY A 285 -5.00 1.36 9.45
N HIS A 286 -3.86 1.03 10.06
CA HIS A 286 -3.43 1.55 11.35
C HIS A 286 -2.45 2.72 11.19
N THR A 287 -1.32 2.53 10.52
CA THR A 287 -0.31 3.59 10.31
C THR A 287 -0.25 4.04 8.86
N GLY A 288 -0.41 5.34 8.63
CA GLY A 288 -0.38 5.93 7.29
C GLY A 288 0.98 6.45 6.85
N THR A 289 2.01 6.42 7.68
CA THR A 289 3.33 6.98 7.34
C THR A 289 4.36 5.87 7.18
N LEU A 290 5.31 6.05 6.27
CA LEU A 290 6.52 5.23 6.26
C LEU A 290 7.31 5.46 7.55
N SER A 291 7.92 4.43 8.13
CA SER A 291 8.88 4.61 9.23
C SER A 291 10.24 5.12 8.76
N GLY A 292 11.07 5.59 9.69
CA GLY A 292 12.45 5.99 9.45
C GLY A 292 13.23 4.92 8.74
N TYR A 293 13.07 3.65 9.15
CA TYR A 293 13.66 2.51 8.46
C TYR A 293 13.12 2.35 7.03
N GLU A 294 11.81 2.44 6.81
CA GLU A 294 11.24 2.31 5.46
C GLU A 294 11.75 3.40 4.52
N ARG A 295 11.80 4.65 5.00
CA ARG A 295 12.37 5.76 4.22
C ARG A 295 13.88 5.63 4.04
N GLU A 296 14.61 5.08 5.01
CA GLU A 296 16.03 4.74 4.87
C GLU A 296 16.24 3.84 3.67
N ARG A 297 15.48 2.75 3.65
CA ARG A 297 15.59 1.70 2.64
C ARG A 297 15.33 2.23 1.26
N LEU A 298 14.37 3.14 1.11
CA LEU A 298 14.07 3.76 -0.18
C LEU A 298 14.94 4.98 -0.50
N GLY A 299 15.86 5.37 0.39
CA GLY A 299 16.72 6.54 0.22
C GLY A 299 15.98 7.87 0.27
N TYR A 300 14.86 7.94 0.98
CA TYR A 300 14.00 9.13 1.09
C TYR A 300 14.38 10.09 2.21
N VAL A 301 15.23 9.67 3.14
CA VAL A 301 15.67 10.47 4.28
C VAL A 301 17.19 10.59 4.33
N SER A 302 17.65 11.67 4.95
CA SER A 302 19.05 11.87 5.32
C SER A 302 19.15 11.98 6.84
N TYR A 303 20.19 11.40 7.42
CA TYR A 303 20.35 11.38 8.88
C TYR A 303 21.16 12.55 9.40
N THR A 304 20.72 13.04 10.55
CA THR A 304 21.63 13.62 11.53
C THR A 304 22.18 12.49 12.39
N VAL A 305 23.51 12.33 12.47
CA VAL A 305 24.12 11.25 13.26
C VAL A 305 24.60 11.77 14.61
N ALA A 306 24.19 11.13 15.71
CA ALA A 306 24.66 11.43 17.06
C ALA A 306 26.09 10.89 17.27
N TYR A 307 27.10 11.68 16.91
CA TYR A 307 28.51 11.25 16.92
C TYR A 307 29.19 11.25 18.31
N GLN A 308 28.51 11.73 19.36
CA GLN A 308 29.11 11.83 20.69
C GLN A 308 28.07 11.75 21.82
N ASN A 309 28.55 11.49 23.04
CA ASN A 309 27.73 11.59 24.24
C ASN A 309 27.23 13.03 24.45
N ASN A 310 26.01 13.17 24.97
CA ASN A 310 25.32 14.46 25.14
C ASN A 310 25.16 15.24 23.82
N PHE A 311 25.07 14.54 22.69
CA PHE A 311 24.69 15.15 21.43
C PHE A 311 23.30 15.77 21.56
N THR A 312 23.18 17.04 21.14
CA THR A 312 21.92 17.78 21.14
C THR A 312 21.65 18.29 19.75
N THR A 313 20.45 18.01 19.24
CA THR A 313 19.92 18.58 18.00
C THR A 313 18.46 18.94 18.21
N VAL A 314 17.93 19.78 17.31
CA VAL A 314 16.49 19.97 17.16
C VAL A 314 16.07 19.15 15.94
N LEU A 315 15.00 18.38 16.07
CA LEU A 315 14.40 17.65 14.95
C LEU A 315 13.13 18.39 14.54
N GLY A 316 13.02 18.68 13.25
CA GLY A 316 11.79 19.14 12.61
C GLY A 316 10.71 18.06 12.57
N ASP A 317 9.56 18.35 11.95
CA ASP A 317 8.52 17.34 11.75
C ASP A 317 8.95 16.31 10.70
N TYR A 318 8.86 15.03 11.06
CA TYR A 318 9.42 13.92 10.29
C TYR A 318 8.84 13.82 8.86
N VAL A 319 7.53 13.98 8.71
CA VAL A 319 6.88 13.82 7.40
C VAL A 319 7.11 15.03 6.51
N THR A 320 7.10 16.24 7.08
CA THR A 320 7.22 17.48 6.29
C THR A 320 8.66 17.94 6.06
N GLU A 321 9.57 17.67 7.00
CA GLU A 321 10.99 18.09 6.92
C GLU A 321 11.92 16.91 6.59
N GLY A 322 11.53 15.67 6.85
CA GLY A 322 12.36 14.48 6.58
C GLY A 322 13.47 14.27 7.61
N ASP A 323 13.43 14.98 8.73
CA ASP A 323 14.45 14.93 9.77
C ASP A 323 14.40 13.61 10.56
N VAL A 324 15.53 12.90 10.59
CA VAL A 324 15.72 11.69 11.39
C VAL A 324 17.07 11.76 12.12
N LEU A 325 17.05 11.46 13.42
CA LEU A 325 18.28 11.29 14.20
C LEU A 325 18.67 9.81 14.22
N GLN A 326 19.87 9.51 13.75
CA GLN A 326 20.49 8.20 13.88
C GLN A 326 21.40 8.18 15.12
N ILE A 327 21.20 7.22 16.02
CA ILE A 327 22.02 7.01 17.21
C ILE A 327 22.76 5.67 17.08
N PRO A 328 24.05 5.68 16.70
CA PRO A 328 24.83 4.46 16.56
C PRO A 328 24.98 3.72 17.90
N ILE A 329 24.91 2.38 17.86
CA ILE A 329 25.23 1.54 19.01
C ILE A 329 26.75 1.27 18.99
N PRO A 330 27.51 1.64 20.03
CA PRO A 330 28.96 1.49 20.01
C PRO A 330 29.41 0.05 19.77
N SER A 331 30.41 -0.11 18.90
CA SER A 331 31.01 -1.41 18.54
C SER A 331 30.08 -2.39 17.80
N THR A 332 28.96 -1.92 17.26
CA THR A 332 28.11 -2.70 16.35
C THR A 332 27.83 -1.88 15.08
N ASN A 333 27.19 -2.51 14.10
CA ASN A 333 26.63 -1.81 12.93
C ASN A 333 25.15 -1.40 13.16
N ASP A 334 24.64 -1.63 14.36
CA ASP A 334 23.25 -1.33 14.70
C ASP A 334 23.13 0.13 15.15
N TYR A 335 21.94 0.69 14.98
CA TYR A 335 21.62 2.05 15.37
C TYR A 335 20.15 2.14 15.79
N PHE A 336 19.81 3.24 16.45
CA PHE A 336 18.44 3.67 16.61
C PHE A 336 18.11 4.78 15.63
N LEU A 337 16.87 4.80 15.14
CA LEU A 337 16.28 5.94 14.46
C LEU A 337 15.29 6.62 15.41
N VAL A 338 15.35 7.94 15.48
CA VAL A 338 14.44 8.77 16.26
C VAL A 338 13.77 9.76 15.33
N GLU A 339 12.45 9.71 15.34
CA GLU A 339 11.55 10.52 14.52
C GLU A 339 10.75 11.47 15.42
N ASN A 340 10.46 12.67 14.92
CA ASN A 340 9.62 13.64 15.60
C ASN A 340 8.34 13.88 14.79
N HIS A 341 7.21 13.35 15.26
CA HIS A 341 5.92 13.43 14.58
C HIS A 341 5.06 14.53 15.19
N GLN A 342 4.92 15.66 14.48
CA GLN A 342 4.08 16.78 14.91
C GLN A 342 2.66 16.70 14.32
N ARG A 343 2.37 15.69 13.49
CA ARG A 343 1.07 15.48 12.85
C ARG A 343 0.65 16.63 11.96
N LEU A 344 1.62 17.28 11.33
CA LEU A 344 1.37 18.36 10.37
C LEU A 344 0.86 17.80 9.04
N ASN A 345 1.23 16.56 8.73
CA ASN A 345 0.78 15.87 7.51
C ASN A 345 -0.43 14.96 7.78
N ARG A 346 -1.33 14.84 6.80
CA ARG A 346 -2.54 14.01 6.87
C ARG A 346 -2.29 12.51 7.05
N TYR A 347 -1.12 12.03 6.57
CA TYR A 347 -0.69 10.64 6.67
C TYR A 347 0.00 10.35 8.01
N ASP A 348 0.43 11.40 8.72
CA ASP A 348 1.05 11.34 10.04
C ASP A 348 0.01 11.14 11.15
N GLN A 349 -0.75 10.05 10.99
CA GLN A 349 -1.69 9.57 11.98
C GLN A 349 -1.05 8.36 12.66
N ILE A 350 -0.59 8.56 13.89
CA ILE A 350 -0.27 7.46 14.78
C ILE A 350 -1.58 6.67 14.96
N ALA A 351 -1.63 5.45 14.44
CA ALA A 351 -2.66 4.49 14.78
C ALA A 351 -2.81 4.51 16.30
N ARG A 352 -4.02 4.85 16.76
CA ARG A 352 -4.31 5.17 18.15
C ARG A 352 -3.63 4.16 19.09
N GLY A 353 -2.93 4.70 20.09
CA GLY A 353 -2.35 3.92 21.17
C GLY A 353 -3.40 3.08 21.89
N GLY A 354 -3.57 1.84 21.45
CA GLY A 354 -3.61 0.73 22.40
C GLY A 354 -2.25 0.67 23.11
N PRO A 355 -2.13 -0.05 24.24
CA PRO A 355 -0.82 -0.30 24.82
C PRO A 355 -0.01 -1.14 23.84
N ILE A 356 0.64 -0.50 22.87
CA ILE A 356 1.87 -0.99 22.29
C ILE A 356 2.83 -0.88 23.46
N GLN A 357 2.85 -1.92 24.30
CA GLN A 357 4.04 -2.18 25.11
C GLN A 357 5.17 -2.10 24.10
N GLY A 358 6.02 -1.08 24.22
CA GLY A 358 7.23 -0.98 23.43
C GLY A 358 8.04 -2.23 23.70
N LEU A 359 7.77 -3.27 22.93
CA LEU A 359 8.45 -4.54 23.03
C LEU A 359 9.75 -4.29 22.32
N LEU A 360 10.78 -4.12 23.13
CA LEU A 360 12.16 -3.98 22.69
C LEU A 360 12.59 -5.35 22.15
N ILE A 361 12.21 -5.64 20.90
CA ILE A 361 12.55 -6.90 20.25
C ILE A 361 13.93 -6.76 19.64
N GLN A 362 14.84 -7.56 20.15
CA GLN A 362 16.20 -7.68 19.66
C GLN A 362 16.19 -8.64 18.46
N ILE A 363 16.24 -8.11 17.25
CA ILE A 363 16.58 -8.90 16.06
C ILE A 363 18.10 -8.82 15.88
N PRO A 364 18.83 -9.93 15.76
CA PRO A 364 20.23 -9.88 15.41
C PRO A 364 20.34 -9.40 13.96
N HIS A 365 20.96 -8.23 13.75
CA HIS A 365 21.35 -7.62 12.46
C HIS A 365 20.45 -6.54 11.83
N MET A 366 19.47 -5.97 12.53
CA MET A 366 18.77 -4.76 12.04
C MET A 366 18.57 -3.75 13.18
N GLY A 367 18.64 -2.46 12.82
CA GLY A 367 18.48 -1.33 13.75
C GLY A 367 17.18 -1.40 14.55
N LYS A 368 17.13 -0.66 15.66
CA LYS A 368 16.02 -0.66 16.61
C LYS A 368 15.29 0.68 16.54
N GLU A 369 13.96 0.70 16.46
CA GLU A 369 13.19 1.96 16.48
C GLU A 369 12.57 2.22 17.85
N PHE A 370 12.47 3.51 18.22
CA PHE A 370 11.70 3.99 19.37
C PHE A 370 10.75 5.10 18.92
N MET A 371 9.45 4.90 19.12
CA MET A 371 8.46 5.98 19.04
C MET A 371 8.29 6.62 20.43
N TYR A 372 8.62 7.90 20.56
CA TYR A 372 8.19 8.72 21.69
C TYR A 372 7.01 9.60 21.26
N GLY A 373 5.91 9.53 22.01
CA GLY A 373 4.67 10.27 21.73
C GLY A 373 4.57 11.61 22.44
#